data_AF-A0A662YRT2-F1
#
_entry.id   AF-A0A662YRT2-F1
#
_cell.length_a   1.000
_cell.length_b   1.000
_cell.length_c   1.000
_cell.angle_alpha   90.00
_cell.angle_beta   90.00
_cell.angle_gamma   90.00
#
_symmetry.space_group_name_H-M   'P 1'
#
loop_
_entity.id
_entity.type
_entity.pdbx_description
1 polymer ?
#
loop_
_entity_poly.entity_id
_entity_poly.type
_entity_poly.pdbx_seq_one_letter_code
_entity_poly.pdbx_strand_id
1 'polypeptide(L)'
;MLVVPVGETQSNPGVPTVDGSDVDFQLQECLDLILVSPKPWGIYLKIKSQELLSPSLALLKHLNERKFLYNPTWINMDVSYGRFATPGYIGGDQFIKEINKVFPYVTIAPGWPKELLVQGYTKPLVEDMMSLCKGLWQEVSYQLQAVPLGKSLLAIQMLQQSSPRHSLTVEHQLEQGSYMTGYKGLILVRGRNTDKVFYNLHKEYSNNFARDVFTS
;
A
#
# COMPACT_ATOMS: atom_id res chain seq x y z
N MET A 1 -0.15 -2.28 -11.86
CA MET A 1 -0.48 -2.87 -10.55
C MET A 1 -1.99 -2.83 -10.40
N LEU A 2 -2.62 -3.96 -10.12
CA LEU A 2 -4.05 -4.04 -9.79
C LEU A 2 -4.22 -3.86 -8.29
N VAL A 3 -5.00 -2.88 -7.88
CA VAL A 3 -5.30 -2.62 -6.48
C VAL A 3 -6.56 -3.39 -6.10
N VAL A 4 -6.44 -4.27 -5.12
CA VAL A 4 -7.52 -5.14 -4.64
C VAL A 4 -7.73 -4.82 -3.15
N PRO A 5 -8.76 -4.04 -2.80
CA PRO A 5 -9.20 -3.89 -1.42
C PRO A 5 -9.68 -5.24 -0.90
N VAL A 6 -9.17 -5.68 0.25
CA VAL A 6 -9.53 -6.95 0.88
C VAL A 6 -10.32 -6.68 2.14
N GLY A 7 -11.55 -7.17 2.16
CA GLY A 7 -12.48 -7.11 3.28
C GLY A 7 -13.08 -8.47 3.58
N GLU A 8 -14.20 -8.46 4.29
CA GLU A 8 -15.01 -9.63 4.57
C GLU A 8 -16.49 -9.27 4.48
N THR A 9 -17.33 -10.27 4.29
CA THR A 9 -18.78 -10.12 4.23
C THR A 9 -19.39 -10.58 5.55
N GLN A 10 -20.55 -10.05 5.91
CA GLN A 10 -21.28 -10.53 7.10
C GLN A 10 -21.71 -12.00 6.96
N SER A 11 -21.87 -12.47 5.72
CA SER A 11 -22.27 -13.84 5.38
C SER A 11 -21.18 -14.86 5.71
N ASN A 12 -19.89 -14.51 5.58
CA ASN A 12 -18.75 -15.40 5.84
C ASN A 12 -17.58 -14.66 6.50
N PRO A 13 -17.66 -14.40 7.82
CA PRO A 13 -16.58 -13.75 8.56
C PRO A 13 -15.25 -14.51 8.46
N GLY A 14 -14.14 -13.79 8.31
CA GLY A 14 -12.79 -14.35 8.21
C GLY A 14 -12.41 -14.90 6.84
N VAL A 15 -13.32 -14.92 5.86
CA VAL A 15 -13.02 -15.29 4.47
C VAL A 15 -12.69 -14.01 3.69
N PRO A 16 -11.48 -13.88 3.11
CA PRO A 16 -11.12 -12.69 2.33
C PRO A 16 -12.01 -12.51 1.09
N THR A 17 -12.62 -11.34 0.97
CA THR A 17 -13.41 -10.91 -0.19
C THR A 17 -12.86 -9.62 -0.78
N VAL A 18 -13.21 -9.33 -2.04
CA VAL A 18 -12.90 -8.05 -2.68
C VAL A 18 -13.89 -7.01 -2.18
N ASP A 19 -13.40 -6.04 -1.42
CA ASP A 19 -14.24 -4.99 -0.86
C ASP A 19 -14.62 -3.93 -1.89
N GLY A 20 -15.83 -3.39 -1.79
CA GLY A 20 -16.43 -2.47 -2.75
C GLY A 20 -17.05 -3.13 -3.99
N SER A 21 -17.17 -4.47 -4.01
CA SER A 21 -17.96 -5.21 -5.00
C SER A 21 -19.44 -5.25 -4.58
N ASP A 22 -20.36 -5.05 -5.53
CA ASP A 22 -21.82 -5.15 -5.29
C ASP A 22 -22.27 -6.59 -4.99
N VAL A 23 -21.41 -7.56 -5.25
CA VAL A 23 -21.63 -9.00 -5.02
C VAL A 23 -20.52 -9.53 -4.12
N ASP A 24 -20.85 -10.46 -3.22
CA ASP A 24 -19.90 -11.25 -2.44
C ASP A 24 -18.92 -11.97 -3.39
N PHE A 25 -17.77 -11.35 -3.65
CA PHE A 25 -16.75 -11.85 -4.57
C PHE A 25 -15.49 -12.23 -3.80
N GLN A 26 -15.15 -13.52 -3.79
CA GLN A 26 -14.05 -13.99 -2.95
C GLN A 26 -12.70 -13.54 -3.51
N LEU A 27 -11.74 -13.28 -2.62
CA LEU A 27 -10.39 -12.94 -3.02
C LEU A 27 -9.75 -14.05 -3.86
N GLN A 28 -10.02 -15.32 -3.53
CA GLN A 28 -9.52 -16.45 -4.30
C GLN A 28 -9.99 -16.41 -5.76
N GLU A 29 -11.29 -16.18 -5.98
CA GLU A 29 -11.86 -16.08 -7.33
C GLU A 29 -11.26 -14.90 -8.10
N CYS A 30 -11.06 -13.76 -7.42
CA CYS A 30 -10.39 -12.61 -8.00
C CYS A 30 -8.96 -12.94 -8.47
N LEU A 31 -8.18 -13.61 -7.60
CA LEU A 31 -6.82 -14.02 -7.92
C LEU A 31 -6.79 -15.02 -9.07
N ASP A 32 -7.70 -16.00 -9.08
CA ASP A 32 -7.80 -16.97 -10.18
C ASP A 32 -8.08 -16.28 -11.52
N LEU A 33 -8.96 -15.27 -11.56
CA LEU A 33 -9.20 -14.46 -12.77
C LEU A 33 -7.97 -13.65 -13.21
N ILE A 34 -7.22 -13.09 -12.26
CA ILE A 34 -5.98 -12.35 -12.56
C ILE A 34 -4.94 -13.30 -13.17
N LEU A 35 -4.85 -14.53 -12.67
CA LEU A 35 -3.84 -15.50 -13.06
C LEU A 35 -4.07 -16.10 -14.46
N VAL A 36 -5.33 -16.25 -14.88
CA VAL A 36 -5.65 -16.69 -16.25
C VAL A 36 -5.54 -15.56 -17.28
N SER A 37 -5.41 -14.31 -16.84
CA SER A 37 -5.23 -13.18 -17.72
C SER A 37 -3.84 -13.21 -18.37
N PRO A 38 -3.73 -12.95 -19.68
CA PRO A 38 -2.42 -12.86 -20.35
C PRO A 38 -1.65 -11.58 -19.96
N LYS A 39 -2.24 -10.69 -19.17
CA LYS A 39 -1.62 -9.41 -18.78
C LYS A 39 -0.71 -9.61 -17.55
N PRO A 40 0.54 -9.12 -17.56
CA PRO A 40 1.49 -9.27 -16.47
C PRO A 40 1.20 -8.27 -15.34
N TRP A 41 0.06 -8.43 -14.67
CA TRP A 41 -0.37 -7.51 -13.64
C TRP A 41 0.27 -7.83 -12.28
N GLY A 42 1.08 -6.89 -11.76
CA GLY A 42 1.40 -6.86 -10.32
C GLY A 42 0.15 -6.75 -9.46
N ILE A 43 0.11 -7.43 -8.32
CA ILE A 43 -1.05 -7.51 -7.42
C ILE A 43 -0.79 -6.66 -6.19
N TYR A 44 -1.72 -5.78 -5.82
CA TYR A 44 -1.62 -4.96 -4.63
C TYR A 44 -2.83 -5.15 -3.72
N LEU A 45 -2.64 -5.92 -2.64
CA LEU A 45 -3.68 -6.19 -1.67
C LEU A 45 -3.69 -5.11 -0.59
N LYS A 46 -4.81 -4.39 -0.45
CA LYS A 46 -5.06 -3.44 0.65
C LYS A 46 -5.95 -4.12 1.69
N ILE A 47 -5.36 -4.72 2.71
CA ILE A 47 -6.06 -5.54 3.69
C ILE A 47 -6.61 -4.65 4.80
N LYS A 48 -7.94 -4.64 4.96
CA LYS A 48 -8.62 -3.71 5.89
C LYS A 48 -8.65 -4.17 7.34
N SER A 49 -8.51 -5.48 7.59
CA SER A 49 -8.55 -6.05 8.94
C SER A 49 -7.43 -7.03 9.19
N GLN A 50 -6.91 -7.08 10.42
CA GLN A 50 -5.80 -7.96 10.80
C GLN A 50 -6.16 -9.44 10.68
N GLU A 51 -7.42 -9.79 10.89
CA GLU A 51 -7.96 -11.15 10.83
C GLU A 51 -7.84 -11.72 9.41
N LEU A 52 -7.83 -10.85 8.39
CA LEU A 52 -7.76 -11.20 6.98
C LEU A 52 -6.32 -11.30 6.46
N LEU A 53 -5.33 -10.85 7.23
CA LEU A 53 -3.93 -10.87 6.80
C LEU A 53 -3.45 -12.30 6.54
N SER A 54 -3.56 -13.17 7.55
CA SER A 54 -3.07 -14.54 7.45
C SER A 54 -3.82 -15.37 6.39
N PRO A 55 -5.17 -15.33 6.31
CA PRO A 55 -5.90 -15.97 5.22
C PRO A 55 -5.50 -15.47 3.82
N SER A 56 -5.32 -14.16 3.63
CA SER A 56 -4.90 -13.60 2.34
C SER A 56 -3.50 -14.05 1.93
N LEU A 57 -2.55 -14.06 2.88
CA LEU A 57 -1.19 -14.57 2.66
C LEU A 57 -1.18 -16.07 2.36
N ALA A 58 -2.05 -16.86 2.99
CA ALA A 58 -2.18 -18.28 2.73
C ALA A 58 -2.67 -18.56 1.29
N LEU A 59 -3.61 -17.77 0.78
CA LEU A 59 -4.03 -17.84 -0.62
C LEU A 59 -2.87 -17.55 -1.57
N LEU A 60 -2.11 -16.48 -1.33
CA LEU A 60 -0.93 -16.15 -2.15
C LEU A 60 0.13 -17.24 -2.13
N LYS A 61 0.41 -17.82 -0.95
CA LYS A 61 1.33 -18.95 -0.81
C LYS A 61 0.90 -20.13 -1.67
N HIS A 62 -0.37 -20.51 -1.59
CA HIS A 62 -0.92 -21.62 -2.36
C HIS A 62 -0.84 -21.38 -3.88
N LEU A 63 -1.10 -20.15 -4.33
CA LEU A 63 -0.95 -19.77 -5.75
C LEU A 63 0.52 -19.76 -6.22
N ASN A 64 1.44 -19.35 -5.34
CA ASN A 64 2.87 -19.39 -5.60
C ASN A 64 3.40 -20.83 -5.70
N GLU A 65 2.96 -21.74 -4.82
CA GLU A 65 3.34 -23.16 -4.85
C GLU A 65 2.91 -23.84 -6.16
N ARG A 66 1.78 -23.41 -6.72
CA ARG A 66 1.29 -23.85 -8.03
C ARG A 66 1.98 -23.15 -9.21
N LYS A 67 2.97 -22.29 -8.93
CA LYS A 67 3.71 -21.48 -9.90
C LYS A 67 2.80 -20.62 -10.78
N PHE A 68 1.76 -20.03 -10.20
CA PHE A 68 0.92 -19.07 -10.91
C PHE A 68 1.30 -17.62 -10.58
N LEU A 69 1.91 -17.38 -9.41
CA LEU A 69 2.26 -16.03 -8.98
C LEU A 69 3.65 -15.60 -9.50
N TYR A 70 3.75 -15.20 -10.77
CA TYR A 70 4.97 -14.60 -11.33
C TYR A 70 5.03 -13.08 -11.21
N ASN A 71 3.96 -12.47 -10.72
CA ASN A 71 3.80 -11.04 -10.69
C ASN A 71 4.25 -10.46 -9.33
N PRO A 72 4.88 -9.27 -9.34
CA PRO A 72 5.19 -8.56 -8.10
C PRO A 72 3.92 -8.39 -7.24
N THR A 73 4.02 -8.71 -5.95
CA THR A 73 2.88 -8.69 -5.02
C THR A 73 3.18 -7.77 -3.85
N TRP A 74 2.30 -6.79 -3.63
CA TRP A 74 2.36 -5.85 -2.51
C TRP A 74 1.30 -6.20 -1.48
N ILE A 75 1.68 -6.19 -0.20
CA ILE A 75 0.77 -6.39 0.93
C ILE A 75 0.73 -5.10 1.75
N ASN A 76 -0.42 -4.42 1.75
CA ASN A 76 -0.64 -3.20 2.51
C ASN A 76 -1.61 -3.42 3.68
N MET A 77 -1.21 -2.82 4.78
CA MET A 77 -2.06 -2.42 5.90
C MET A 77 -1.52 -1.10 6.42
N ASP A 78 -2.40 -0.26 6.97
CA ASP A 78 -1.97 0.81 7.87
C ASP A 78 -1.62 0.16 9.23
N VAL A 79 -0.47 0.50 9.80
CA VAL A 79 0.07 -0.20 10.97
C VAL A 79 0.22 0.73 12.17
N SER A 80 0.18 0.15 13.37
CA SER A 80 0.36 0.82 14.67
C SER A 80 1.77 0.54 15.20
N TYR A 81 2.59 1.58 15.38
CA TYR A 81 3.96 1.40 15.90
C TYR A 81 4.53 2.69 16.50
N GLY A 82 5.32 2.56 17.58
CA GLY A 82 6.04 3.68 18.19
C GLY A 82 5.13 4.88 18.47
N ARG A 83 5.49 6.05 17.94
CA ARG A 83 4.75 7.31 18.11
C ARG A 83 3.47 7.41 17.27
N PHE A 84 3.24 6.49 16.34
CA PHE A 84 1.98 6.37 15.61
C PHE A 84 1.18 5.14 16.05
N ALA A 85 1.34 4.74 17.31
CA ALA A 85 0.52 3.70 17.88
C ALA A 85 -0.95 4.17 17.99
N THR A 86 -1.81 3.59 17.15
CA THR A 86 -3.26 3.87 17.14
C THR A 86 -4.03 2.58 17.43
N PRO A 87 -5.01 2.61 18.37
CA PRO A 87 -5.90 1.48 18.61
C PRO A 87 -6.71 1.09 17.36
N GLY A 88 -6.95 -0.21 17.17
CA GLY A 88 -7.71 -0.75 16.03
C GLY A 88 -6.87 -1.02 14.77
N TYR A 89 -5.60 -0.62 14.75
CA TYR A 89 -4.65 -0.99 13.70
C TYR A 89 -3.74 -2.13 14.18
N ILE A 90 -3.33 -3.00 13.25
CA ILE A 90 -2.38 -4.09 13.54
C ILE A 90 -1.04 -3.52 14.02
N GLY A 91 -0.42 -4.14 15.02
CA GLY A 91 0.94 -3.78 15.43
C GLY A 91 1.94 -3.97 14.28
N GLY A 92 2.82 -3.01 14.04
CA GLY A 92 3.81 -3.07 12.95
C GLY A 92 4.68 -4.33 13.00
N ASP A 93 5.15 -4.71 14.19
CA ASP A 93 5.95 -5.94 14.38
C ASP A 93 5.13 -7.20 14.08
N GLN A 94 3.85 -7.20 14.44
CA GLN A 94 2.93 -8.31 14.16
C GLN A 94 2.66 -8.44 12.66
N PHE A 95 2.46 -7.33 11.96
CA PHE A 95 2.29 -7.30 10.51
C PHE A 95 3.48 -7.93 9.79
N ILE A 96 4.71 -7.50 10.12
CA ILE A 96 5.94 -8.06 9.54
C ILE A 96 6.11 -9.54 9.91
N LYS A 97 5.84 -9.90 11.18
CA LYS A 97 5.96 -11.28 11.66
C LYS A 97 5.04 -12.24 10.92
N GLU A 98 3.77 -11.87 10.69
CA GLU A 98 2.83 -12.72 9.96
C GLU A 98 3.20 -12.87 8.48
N ILE A 99 3.64 -11.79 7.81
CA ILE A 99 4.19 -11.87 6.45
C ILE A 99 5.37 -12.85 6.40
N ASN A 100 6.34 -12.70 7.30
CA ASN A 100 7.52 -13.55 7.35
C ASN A 100 7.18 -15.03 7.59
N LYS A 101 6.17 -15.29 8.42
CA LYS A 101 5.72 -16.62 8.80
C LYS A 101 4.94 -17.32 7.68
N VAL A 102 4.03 -16.61 7.00
CA VAL A 102 3.06 -17.21 6.09
C VAL A 102 3.56 -17.16 4.64
N PHE A 103 3.89 -15.98 4.13
CA PHE A 103 4.31 -15.81 2.74
C PHE A 103 5.24 -14.60 2.59
N PRO A 104 6.57 -14.79 2.68
CA PRO A 104 7.49 -13.67 2.78
C PRO A 104 7.93 -13.09 1.43
N TYR A 105 7.56 -13.73 0.31
CA TYR A 105 7.95 -13.33 -1.06
C TYR A 105 7.06 -12.19 -1.59
N VAL A 106 7.00 -11.09 -0.85
CA VAL A 106 6.15 -9.92 -1.14
C VAL A 106 6.95 -8.63 -1.01
N THR A 107 6.46 -7.55 -1.61
CA THR A 107 6.83 -6.20 -1.21
C THR A 107 5.97 -5.80 -0.02
N ILE A 108 6.62 -5.42 1.08
CA ILE A 108 5.92 -4.96 2.29
C ILE A 108 5.49 -3.52 2.07
N ALA A 109 4.19 -3.24 2.13
CA ALA A 109 3.63 -1.94 1.78
C ALA A 109 2.94 -1.25 2.98
N PRO A 110 3.66 -0.89 4.06
CA PRO A 110 3.05 -0.32 5.24
C PRO A 110 2.57 1.12 4.98
N GLY A 111 1.44 1.46 5.58
CA GLY A 111 0.92 2.83 5.66
C GLY A 111 0.79 3.31 7.12
N TRP A 112 0.36 4.56 7.28
CA TRP A 112 0.14 5.18 8.59
C TRP A 112 -1.35 5.33 8.87
N PRO A 113 -1.77 5.22 10.14
CA PRO A 113 -3.12 5.53 10.56
C PRO A 113 -3.52 6.94 10.14
N LYS A 114 -4.60 7.06 9.35
CA LYS A 114 -4.99 8.34 8.71
C LYS A 114 -5.28 9.46 9.70
N GLU A 115 -5.75 9.13 10.92
CA GLU A 115 -6.08 10.15 11.92
C GLU A 115 -4.85 10.90 12.45
N LEU A 116 -3.65 10.33 12.30
CA LEU A 116 -2.41 10.96 12.73
C LEU A 116 -1.80 11.91 11.68
N LEU A 117 -2.36 11.94 10.47
CA LEU A 117 -1.78 12.65 9.32
C LEU A 117 -2.28 14.09 9.14
N VAL A 118 -3.01 14.64 10.11
CA VAL A 118 -3.58 16.00 10.03
C VAL A 118 -2.49 17.06 9.77
N GLN A 119 -1.35 16.92 10.46
CA GLN A 119 -0.18 17.79 10.31
C GLN A 119 0.79 17.32 9.21
N GLY A 120 0.41 16.30 8.43
CA GLY A 120 1.31 15.61 7.51
C GLY A 120 2.12 14.51 8.20
N TYR A 121 3.04 13.93 7.43
CA TYR A 121 4.09 13.04 7.91
C TYR A 121 5.15 13.86 8.65
N THR A 122 5.08 13.88 9.99
CA THR A 122 6.11 14.53 10.80
C THR A 122 7.37 13.65 10.86
N LYS A 123 8.52 14.28 11.13
CA LYS A 123 9.80 13.57 11.24
C LYS A 123 9.74 12.36 12.19
N PRO A 124 9.20 12.45 13.42
CA PRO A 124 9.15 11.31 14.32
C PRO A 124 8.31 10.12 13.79
N LEU A 125 7.20 10.39 13.08
CA LEU A 125 6.37 9.32 12.50
C LEU A 125 7.12 8.55 11.41
N VAL A 126 7.94 9.25 10.65
CA VAL A 126 8.76 8.69 9.57
C VAL A 126 9.94 7.91 10.14
N GLU A 127 10.60 8.43 11.16
CA GLU A 127 11.70 7.74 11.86
C GLU A 127 11.25 6.40 12.44
N ASP A 128 10.08 6.37 13.09
CA ASP A 128 9.53 5.14 13.65
C ASP A 128 9.17 4.12 12.56
N MET A 129 8.59 4.55 11.43
CA MET A 129 8.29 3.66 10.29
C MET A 129 9.58 3.12 9.64
N MET A 130 10.61 3.97 9.50
CA MET A 130 11.91 3.54 9.00
C MET A 130 12.59 2.56 9.96
N SER A 131 12.44 2.77 11.28
CA SER A 131 12.93 1.84 12.30
C SER A 131 12.23 0.49 12.22
N LEU A 132 10.90 0.49 12.08
CA LEU A 132 10.10 -0.72 11.90
C LEU A 132 10.55 -1.54 10.67
N CYS A 133 10.86 -0.86 9.57
CA CYS A 133 11.28 -1.50 8.33
C CYS A 133 12.79 -1.81 8.25
N LYS A 134 13.56 -1.48 9.28
CA LYS A 134 15.01 -1.60 9.26
C LYS A 134 15.43 -3.08 9.22
N GLY A 135 16.32 -3.41 8.29
CA GLY A 135 16.90 -4.76 8.19
C GLY A 135 16.01 -5.80 7.51
N LEU A 136 14.85 -5.39 6.99
CA LEU A 136 14.03 -6.25 6.13
C LEU A 136 14.80 -6.63 4.87
N TRP A 137 14.65 -7.89 4.46
CA TRP A 137 15.25 -8.43 3.25
C TRP A 137 14.33 -8.26 2.05
N GLN A 138 13.02 -8.17 2.28
CA GLN A 138 12.03 -7.80 1.28
C GLN A 138 12.20 -6.36 0.81
N GLU A 139 11.64 -6.07 -0.37
CA GLU A 139 11.38 -4.70 -0.80
C GLU A 139 10.32 -4.05 0.09
N VAL A 140 10.44 -2.74 0.30
CA VAL A 140 9.46 -1.95 1.07
C VAL A 140 8.90 -0.85 0.18
N SER A 141 7.59 -0.65 0.21
CA SER A 141 6.92 0.45 -0.48
C SER A 141 6.09 1.26 0.51
N TYR A 142 6.58 2.41 0.94
CA TYR A 142 5.85 3.25 1.90
C TYR A 142 4.59 3.83 1.25
N GLN A 143 3.43 3.58 1.87
CA GLN A 143 2.15 4.05 1.36
C GLN A 143 1.84 5.43 1.92
N LEU A 144 1.76 6.41 1.02
CA LEU A 144 1.61 7.83 1.34
C LEU A 144 0.32 8.38 0.75
N GLN A 145 -0.27 9.37 1.41
CA GLN A 145 -1.44 10.11 0.94
C GLN A 145 -1.00 11.47 0.42
N ALA A 146 -1.45 11.84 -0.78
CA ALA A 146 -1.00 13.04 -1.48
C ALA A 146 -1.24 14.33 -0.68
N VAL A 147 -2.38 14.45 0.00
CA VAL A 147 -2.74 15.67 0.74
C VAL A 147 -1.84 15.89 1.97
N PRO A 148 -1.68 14.93 2.90
CA PRO A 148 -0.70 15.03 3.98
C PRO A 148 0.73 15.25 3.47
N LEU A 149 1.11 14.60 2.38
CA LEU A 149 2.45 14.68 1.81
C LEU A 149 2.83 16.10 1.36
N GLY A 150 1.85 16.89 0.90
CA GLY A 150 2.04 18.31 0.54
C GLY A 150 2.52 19.21 1.69
N LYS A 151 2.46 18.72 2.93
CA LYS A 151 2.92 19.42 4.16
C LYS A 151 4.25 18.87 4.68
N SER A 152 4.84 17.87 4.03
CA SER A 152 5.85 16.99 4.65
C SER A 152 7.16 16.90 3.86
N LEU A 153 7.71 18.04 3.46
CA LEU A 153 8.94 18.09 2.65
C LEU A 153 10.10 17.29 3.28
N LEU A 154 10.33 17.45 4.59
CA LEU A 154 11.39 16.74 5.30
C LEU A 154 11.16 15.22 5.31
N ALA A 155 9.93 14.77 5.48
CA ALA A 155 9.58 13.35 5.44
C ALA A 155 9.90 12.71 4.08
N ILE A 156 9.56 13.41 2.98
CA ILE A 156 9.85 12.95 1.61
C ILE A 156 11.34 12.72 1.45
N GLN A 157 12.16 13.69 1.87
CA GLN A 157 13.62 13.60 1.78
C GLN A 157 14.17 12.41 2.56
N MET A 158 13.69 12.19 3.79
CA MET A 158 14.11 11.06 4.63
C MET A 158 13.74 9.71 4.00
N LEU A 159 12.50 9.56 3.54
CA LEU A 159 12.02 8.31 2.93
C LEU A 159 12.77 7.99 1.64
N GLN A 160 13.04 8.98 0.78
CA GLN A 160 13.81 8.81 -0.46
C GLN A 160 15.28 8.43 -0.24
N GLN A 161 15.83 8.72 0.93
CA GLN A 161 17.23 8.41 1.30
C GLN A 161 17.36 7.14 2.16
N SER A 162 16.25 6.50 2.51
CA SER A 162 16.22 5.44 3.53
C SER A 162 16.97 4.15 3.13
N SER A 163 16.74 3.64 1.92
CA SER A 163 17.37 2.40 1.43
C SER A 163 17.17 2.25 -0.08
N PRO A 164 18.10 1.61 -0.80
CA PRO A 164 17.91 1.30 -2.22
C PRO A 164 16.74 0.35 -2.49
N ARG A 165 16.34 -0.48 -1.52
CA ARG A 165 15.19 -1.42 -1.60
C ARG A 165 13.85 -0.79 -1.20
N HIS A 166 13.83 0.51 -0.95
CA HIS A 166 12.63 1.23 -0.56
C HIS A 166 12.10 2.05 -1.72
N SER A 167 10.78 2.02 -1.88
CA SER A 167 10.01 2.81 -2.83
C SER A 167 8.89 3.54 -2.11
N LEU A 168 8.28 4.50 -2.80
CA LEU A 168 7.14 5.27 -2.33
C LEU A 168 5.97 5.01 -3.26
N THR A 169 4.78 4.77 -2.71
CA THR A 169 3.54 4.77 -3.49
C THR A 169 2.65 5.86 -2.93
N VAL A 170 2.35 6.87 -3.75
CA VAL A 170 1.50 8.00 -3.36
C VAL A 170 0.09 7.79 -3.90
N GLU A 171 -0.87 7.76 -2.98
CA GLU A 171 -2.28 7.60 -3.24
C GLU A 171 -3.00 8.96 -3.20
N HIS A 172 -3.86 9.21 -4.20
CA HIS A 172 -4.82 10.32 -4.19
C HIS A 172 -6.17 9.84 -4.69
N GLN A 173 -7.11 9.71 -3.76
CA GLN A 173 -8.48 9.24 -4.01
C GLN A 173 -9.49 10.34 -3.68
N LEU A 174 -10.76 10.14 -4.06
CA LEU A 174 -11.82 11.14 -3.90
C LEU A 174 -12.05 11.55 -2.44
N GLU A 175 -11.79 10.66 -1.49
CA GLU A 175 -11.93 10.91 -0.05
C GLU A 175 -10.92 11.93 0.48
N GLN A 176 -9.81 12.13 -0.24
CA GLN A 176 -8.81 13.15 0.08
C GLN A 176 -9.19 14.53 -0.51
N GLY A 177 -10.32 14.63 -1.20
CA GLY A 177 -10.80 15.85 -1.85
C GLY A 177 -10.29 16.01 -3.27
N SER A 178 -10.42 17.23 -3.81
CA SER A 178 -10.16 17.50 -5.23
C SER A 178 -8.73 17.17 -5.68
N TYR A 179 -8.55 17.01 -6.99
CA TYR A 179 -7.23 16.87 -7.63
C TYR A 179 -6.21 17.91 -7.12
N MET A 180 -6.61 19.19 -7.07
CA MET A 180 -5.74 20.29 -6.67
C MET A 180 -5.30 20.23 -5.22
N THR A 181 -6.12 19.64 -4.34
CA THR A 181 -5.79 19.50 -2.91
C THR A 181 -4.56 18.60 -2.73
N GLY A 182 -4.45 17.53 -3.52
CA GLY A 182 -3.32 16.58 -3.47
C GLY A 182 -2.13 16.97 -4.35
N TYR A 183 -2.32 17.89 -5.31
CA TYR A 183 -1.34 18.21 -6.35
C TYR A 183 0.07 18.51 -5.81
N LYS A 184 0.17 19.31 -4.75
CA LYS A 184 1.45 19.66 -4.13
C LYS A 184 2.22 18.41 -3.68
N GLY A 185 1.57 17.46 -3.03
CA GLY A 185 2.22 16.21 -2.59
C GLY A 185 2.65 15.35 -3.77
N LEU A 186 1.82 15.26 -4.81
CA LEU A 186 2.12 14.50 -6.02
C LEU A 186 3.38 15.00 -6.75
N ILE A 187 3.56 16.32 -6.82
CA ILE A 187 4.75 16.92 -7.46
C ILE A 187 5.98 16.85 -6.56
N LEU A 188 5.84 17.10 -5.25
CA LEU A 188 6.99 17.09 -4.33
C LEU A 188 7.73 15.75 -4.29
N VAL A 189 7.01 14.64 -4.49
CA VAL A 189 7.62 13.31 -4.47
C VAL A 189 8.38 12.99 -5.78
N ARG A 190 8.14 13.70 -6.90
CA ARG A 190 8.82 13.50 -8.21
C ARG A 190 10.31 13.90 -8.23
N GLY A 191 10.96 14.04 -7.08
CA GLY A 191 12.39 14.35 -6.98
C GLY A 191 13.29 13.35 -7.75
N ARG A 192 14.61 13.42 -7.52
CA ARG A 192 15.63 12.72 -8.34
C ARG A 192 15.53 11.19 -8.46
N ASN A 193 14.63 10.51 -7.75
CA ASN A 193 14.43 9.05 -7.77
C ASN A 193 13.05 8.66 -8.32
N THR A 194 12.73 9.11 -9.55
CA THR A 194 11.42 8.85 -10.19
C THR A 194 11.11 7.36 -10.34
N ASP A 195 12.12 6.51 -10.51
CA ASP A 195 11.96 5.07 -10.75
C ASP A 195 11.46 4.31 -9.51
N LYS A 196 11.44 4.97 -8.35
CA LYS A 196 11.02 4.40 -7.06
C LYS A 196 9.78 5.09 -6.50
N VAL A 197 9.10 5.88 -7.32
CA VAL A 197 7.88 6.59 -6.95
C VAL A 197 6.75 6.11 -7.85
N PHE A 198 5.78 5.44 -7.23
CA PHE A 198 4.57 4.96 -7.87
C PHE A 198 3.38 5.80 -7.45
N TYR A 199 2.33 5.78 -8.26
CA TYR A 199 1.12 6.54 -8.04
C TYR A 199 -0.11 5.63 -8.10
N ASN A 200 -0.97 5.72 -7.09
CA ASN A 200 -2.30 5.12 -7.08
C ASN A 200 -3.35 6.23 -7.07
N LEU A 201 -3.77 6.68 -8.26
CA LEU A 201 -4.65 7.83 -8.40
C LEU A 201 -6.03 7.40 -8.86
N HIS A 202 -7.07 8.09 -8.37
CA HIS A 202 -8.38 8.03 -9.00
C HIS A 202 -8.25 8.31 -10.51
N LYS A 203 -9.06 7.64 -11.35
CA LYS A 203 -8.90 7.66 -12.82
C LYS A 203 -8.88 9.09 -13.39
N GLU A 204 -9.74 9.96 -12.88
CA GLU A 204 -9.80 11.37 -13.28
C GLU A 204 -8.52 12.13 -12.91
N TYR A 205 -7.97 11.87 -11.73
CA TYR A 205 -6.76 12.52 -11.22
C TYR A 205 -5.53 12.03 -11.98
N SER A 206 -5.51 10.75 -12.37
CA SER A 206 -4.45 10.18 -13.21
C SER A 206 -4.36 10.89 -14.57
N ASN A 207 -5.49 11.12 -15.24
CA ASN A 207 -5.54 11.82 -16.52
C ASN A 207 -5.06 13.27 -16.39
N ASN A 208 -5.51 13.99 -15.37
CA ASN A 208 -5.09 15.37 -15.12
C ASN A 208 -3.60 15.45 -14.78
N PHE A 209 -3.12 14.57 -13.90
CA PHE A 209 -1.71 14.50 -13.54
C PHE A 209 -0.81 14.18 -14.71
N ALA A 210 -1.20 13.24 -15.57
CA ALA A 210 -0.44 12.93 -16.79
C ALA A 210 -0.34 14.16 -17.70
N ARG A 211 -1.41 14.94 -17.87
CA ARG A 211 -1.36 16.19 -18.65
C ARG A 211 -0.39 17.18 -18.00
N ASP A 212 -0.59 17.51 -16.73
CA ASP A 212 0.20 18.54 -16.06
C ASP A 212 1.70 18.22 -15.97
N VAL A 213 2.06 16.93 -15.97
CA VAL A 213 3.44 16.44 -15.84
C VAL A 213 4.14 16.18 -17.17
N PHE A 214 3.42 15.81 -18.23
CA PHE A 214 4.01 15.47 -19.54
C PHE A 214 3.77 16.53 -20.62
N THR A 215 3.01 17.60 -20.35
CA THR A 215 2.85 18.74 -21.26
C THR A 215 3.50 20.03 -20.75
N SER A 216 4.29 19.97 -19.67
CA SER A 216 5.13 21.05 -19.17
C SER A 216 6.60 20.80 -19.48
#